data_AF-A0A7J5YLC0-F1
#
_entry.id   AF-A0A7J5YLC0-F1
#
_cell.length_a   1.000
_cell.length_b   1.000
_cell.length_c   1.000
_cell.angle_alpha   90.00
_cell.angle_beta   90.00
_cell.angle_gamma   90.00
#
_symmetry.space_group_name_H-M   'P 1'
#
loop_
_entity.id
_entity.type
_entity.pdbx_description
1 polymer ?
#
loop_
_entity_poly.entity_id
_entity_poly.type
_entity_poly.pdbx_seq_one_letter_code
_entity_poly.pdbx_strand_id
1 'polypeptide(L)'
;MEFKGEELRVGRSPIIDSAQFIQAVADNMKERLFTTTANRAQASVAANRKEAYNSLINQMAVLNPDNWDHDILDLEIMRLRALCDVLHSEPTEAHLGFTEYKASGGRNIPNKLRSLLMAVDTLSPSNADCERGFSTMNNIITEYRSKLTTKNAANLLFISSVGPPCRQWDPLPYVKTWLGKGRRAAHQRAAWLAGTQKRRATLAL
;
A
#
# COMPACT_ATOMS: atom_id res chain seq x y z
N MET A 1 6.94 -15.50 28.47
CA MET A 1 6.09 -15.49 27.26
C MET A 1 6.95 -15.98 26.13
N GLU A 2 6.48 -16.88 25.28
CA GLU A 2 7.27 -17.50 24.21
C GLU A 2 6.53 -17.28 22.89
N PHE A 3 7.25 -16.89 21.84
CA PHE A 3 6.69 -16.76 20.50
C PHE A 3 7.60 -17.47 19.50
N LYS A 4 7.06 -18.49 18.83
CA LYS A 4 7.78 -19.34 17.85
C LYS A 4 9.08 -19.96 18.40
N GLY A 5 9.07 -20.49 19.61
CA GLY A 5 10.24 -21.15 20.20
C GLY A 5 11.27 -20.20 20.81
N GLU A 6 11.04 -18.88 20.71
CA GLU A 6 11.93 -17.87 21.26
C GLU A 6 11.34 -17.27 22.53
N GLU A 7 12.15 -17.29 23.60
CA GLU A 7 11.76 -16.81 24.92
C GLU A 7 11.74 -15.27 24.93
N LEU A 8 10.55 -14.69 25.02
CA LEU A 8 10.36 -13.23 25.00
C LEU A 8 10.82 -12.64 26.32
N ARG A 9 12.01 -12.02 26.29
CA ARG A 9 12.55 -11.24 27.41
C ARG A 9 11.90 -9.86 27.44
N VAL A 10 11.30 -9.50 28.57
CA VAL A 10 10.79 -8.15 28.82
C VAL A 10 11.98 -7.25 29.15
N GLY A 11 12.57 -6.64 28.12
CA GLY A 11 13.69 -5.70 28.23
C GLY A 11 13.44 -4.42 27.42
N ARG A 12 14.29 -3.40 27.61
CA ARG A 12 14.30 -2.22 26.73
C ARG A 12 14.57 -2.69 25.30
N SER A 13 13.67 -2.38 24.37
CA SER A 13 13.90 -2.62 22.95
C SER A 13 15.21 -1.96 22.51
N PRO A 14 16.06 -2.64 21.72
CA PRO A 14 17.25 -2.03 21.18
C PRO A 14 16.89 -0.79 20.37
N ILE A 15 17.71 0.26 20.48
CA ILE A 15 17.54 1.48 19.69
C ILE A 15 17.82 1.10 18.23
N ILE A 16 16.78 1.14 17.40
CA ILE A 16 16.92 0.87 15.97
C ILE A 16 17.52 2.11 15.32
N ASP A 17 18.64 1.95 14.62
CA ASP A 17 19.13 2.98 13.71
C ASP A 17 18.12 3.14 12.57
N SER A 18 17.42 4.27 12.57
CA SER A 18 16.38 4.57 11.59
C SER A 18 16.92 4.62 10.16
N ALA A 19 18.16 5.09 9.97
CA ALA A 19 18.75 5.18 8.64
C ALA A 19 19.08 3.78 8.11
N GLN A 20 19.69 2.95 8.95
CA GLN A 20 19.98 1.56 8.59
C GLN A 20 18.70 0.75 8.35
N PHE A 21 17.67 0.95 9.17
CA PHE A 21 16.38 0.28 9.01
C PHE A 21 15.68 0.68 7.70
N ILE A 22 15.60 1.99 7.41
CA ILE A 22 14.99 2.48 6.16
C ILE A 22 15.77 1.96 4.95
N GLN A 23 17.11 1.93 5.03
CA GLN A 23 17.95 1.39 3.97
C GLN A 23 17.68 -0.11 3.75
N ALA A 24 17.62 -0.90 4.83
CA ALA A 24 17.32 -2.32 4.76
C ALA A 24 15.92 -2.60 4.19
N VAL A 25 14.92 -1.81 4.57
CA VAL A 25 13.56 -1.90 3.99
C VAL A 25 13.58 -1.55 2.51
N ALA A 26 14.26 -0.46 2.12
CA ALA A 26 14.36 -0.03 0.74
C ALA A 26 15.08 -1.08 -0.13
N ASP A 27 16.15 -1.67 0.37
CA ASP A 27 16.90 -2.70 -0.34
C ASP A 27 16.10 -4.00 -0.44
N ASN A 28 15.41 -4.40 0.62
CA ASN A 28 14.48 -5.54 0.56
C ASN A 28 13.34 -5.30 -0.43
N MET A 29 12.80 -4.08 -0.49
CA MET A 29 11.79 -3.71 -1.48
C MET A 29 12.35 -3.74 -2.91
N LYS A 30 13.59 -3.27 -3.13
CA LYS A 30 14.26 -3.31 -4.45
C LYS A 30 14.57 -4.74 -4.91
N GLU A 31 14.88 -5.63 -3.97
CA GLU A 31 15.11 -7.05 -4.26
C GLU A 31 13.81 -7.77 -4.60
N ARG A 32 12.71 -7.42 -3.90
CA ARG A 32 11.39 -8.06 -4.08
C ARG A 32 10.57 -7.50 -5.25
N LEU A 33 10.80 -6.24 -5.62
CA LEU A 33 10.12 -5.59 -6.74
C LEU A 33 11.11 -5.44 -7.89
N PHE A 34 10.77 -5.97 -9.07
CA PHE A 34 11.55 -5.83 -10.31
C PHE A 34 11.69 -4.34 -10.68
N THR A 35 12.64 -3.64 -10.07
CA THR A 35 12.81 -2.20 -10.22
C THR A 35 13.47 -1.90 -11.57
N THR A 36 12.66 -1.56 -12.58
CA THR A 36 13.13 -0.97 -13.84
C THR A 36 13.49 0.50 -13.58
N THR A 37 14.60 0.74 -12.90
CA THR A 37 15.07 2.10 -12.64
C THR A 37 15.49 2.75 -13.96
N ALA A 38 14.94 3.92 -14.29
CA ALA A 38 15.32 4.71 -15.48
C ALA A 38 16.73 5.35 -15.40
N ASN A 39 17.52 5.03 -14.39
CA ASN A 39 18.86 5.59 -14.22
C ASN A 39 19.89 4.82 -15.06
N ARG A 40 20.50 5.54 -16.01
CA ARG A 40 21.59 5.10 -16.92
C ARG A 40 22.86 4.56 -16.24
N ALA A 41 22.94 4.54 -14.90
CA ALA A 41 24.19 4.33 -14.18
C ALA A 41 24.69 2.87 -14.16
N GLN A 42 23.84 1.86 -14.45
CA GLN A 42 24.26 0.45 -14.47
C GLN A 42 23.53 -0.35 -15.55
N ALA A 43 24.06 -0.31 -16.78
CA ALA A 43 23.43 -0.92 -17.96
C ALA A 43 23.23 -2.45 -17.85
N SER A 44 24.15 -3.19 -17.22
CA SER A 44 24.05 -4.66 -17.07
C SER A 44 23.00 -5.09 -16.04
N VAL A 45 22.94 -4.40 -14.90
CA VAL A 45 21.93 -4.65 -13.86
C VAL A 45 20.54 -4.26 -14.36
N ALA A 46 20.44 -3.17 -15.13
CA ALA A 46 19.19 -2.76 -15.77
C ALA A 46 18.69 -3.77 -16.82
N ALA A 47 19.60 -4.40 -17.58
CA ALA A 47 19.25 -5.44 -18.54
C ALA A 47 18.67 -6.69 -17.85
N ASN A 48 19.34 -7.21 -16.81
CA ASN A 48 18.86 -8.35 -16.04
C ASN A 48 17.49 -8.09 -15.39
N ARG A 49 17.25 -6.87 -14.88
CA ARG A 49 15.95 -6.50 -14.29
C ARG A 49 14.85 -6.38 -15.34
N LYS A 50 15.16 -5.90 -16.54
CA LYS A 50 14.23 -5.85 -17.67
C LYS A 50 13.85 -7.26 -18.12
N GLU A 51 14.81 -8.17 -18.20
CA GLU A 51 14.57 -9.58 -18.53
C GLU A 51 13.70 -10.26 -17.47
N ALA A 52 14.00 -10.04 -16.18
CA ALA A 52 13.20 -10.58 -15.09
C ALA A 52 11.77 -10.02 -15.07
N TYR A 53 11.60 -8.72 -15.35
CA TYR A 53 10.29 -8.09 -15.52
C TYR A 53 9.52 -8.71 -16.69
N ASN A 54 10.14 -8.83 -17.86
CA ASN A 54 9.51 -9.46 -19.03
C ASN A 54 9.16 -10.92 -18.76
N SER A 55 10.01 -11.64 -18.02
CA SER A 55 9.74 -13.02 -17.57
C SER A 55 8.49 -13.07 -16.69
N LEU A 56 8.36 -12.18 -15.71
CA LEU A 56 7.17 -12.08 -14.85
C LEU A 56 5.90 -11.78 -15.66
N ILE A 57 5.95 -10.82 -16.60
CA ILE A 57 4.81 -10.50 -17.46
C ILE A 57 4.40 -11.73 -18.30
N ASN A 58 5.36 -12.47 -18.84
CA ASN A 58 5.10 -13.71 -19.57
C ASN A 58 4.54 -14.82 -18.67
N GLN A 59 4.92 -14.85 -17.39
CA GLN A 59 4.36 -15.78 -16.41
C GLN A 59 2.90 -15.42 -16.06
N MET A 60 2.60 -14.14 -15.82
CA MET A 60 1.24 -13.65 -15.56
C MET A 60 0.29 -13.89 -16.74
N ALA A 61 0.82 -13.86 -17.97
CA ALA A 61 0.06 -14.12 -19.18
C ALA A 61 -0.67 -15.48 -19.16
N VAL A 62 -0.18 -16.46 -18.37
CA VAL A 62 -0.84 -17.77 -18.20
C VAL A 62 -2.21 -17.67 -17.55
N LEU A 63 -2.49 -16.62 -16.77
CA LEU A 63 -3.77 -16.44 -16.10
C LEU A 63 -4.82 -15.77 -17.01
N ASN A 64 -4.43 -15.28 -18.19
CA ASN A 64 -5.36 -14.69 -19.15
C ASN A 64 -5.92 -15.77 -20.10
N PRO A 65 -7.24 -16.00 -20.11
CA PRO A 65 -7.88 -16.95 -21.02
C PRO A 65 -7.57 -16.74 -22.51
N ASP A 66 -7.35 -15.48 -22.93
CA ASP A 66 -7.06 -15.15 -24.33
C ASP A 66 -5.70 -15.67 -24.82
N ASN A 67 -4.80 -16.03 -23.89
CA ASN A 67 -3.45 -16.50 -24.18
C ASN A 67 -3.31 -18.03 -24.12
N TRP A 68 -4.39 -18.76 -23.83
CA TRP A 68 -4.33 -20.21 -23.70
C TRP A 68 -4.23 -20.89 -25.05
N ASP A 69 -3.20 -21.71 -25.20
CA ASP A 69 -3.08 -22.63 -26.32
C ASP A 69 -3.52 -24.03 -25.85
N HIS A 70 -4.26 -24.74 -26.68
CA HIS A 70 -4.75 -26.08 -26.36
C HIS A 70 -3.62 -27.13 -26.40
N ASP A 71 -2.53 -26.84 -27.09
CA ASP A 71 -1.45 -27.81 -27.34
C ASP A 71 -0.22 -27.66 -26.43
N ILE A 72 -0.18 -26.67 -25.52
CA ILE A 72 1.03 -26.32 -24.75
C ILE A 72 0.82 -26.34 -23.23
N LEU A 73 0.17 -27.39 -22.72
CA LEU A 73 -0.16 -27.52 -21.29
C LEU A 73 1.09 -27.53 -20.37
N ASP A 74 2.17 -28.18 -20.78
CA ASP A 74 3.39 -28.30 -19.96
C ASP A 74 4.08 -26.94 -19.72
N LEU A 75 4.06 -26.07 -20.73
CA LEU A 75 4.65 -24.73 -20.63
C LEU A 75 3.82 -23.82 -19.73
N GLU A 76 2.50 -23.94 -19.77
CA GLU A 76 1.59 -23.20 -18.90
C GLU A 76 1.75 -23.62 -17.44
N ILE A 77 1.86 -24.94 -17.17
CA ILE A 77 2.11 -25.45 -15.81
C ILE A 77 3.48 -24.96 -15.30
N MET A 78 4.50 -24.97 -16.15
CA MET A 78 5.83 -24.44 -15.80
C MET A 78 5.75 -22.94 -15.45
N ARG A 79 5.05 -22.14 -16.24
CA ARG A 79 4.85 -20.70 -15.98
C ARG A 79 4.05 -20.44 -14.72
N LEU A 80 3.01 -21.22 -14.47
CA LEU A 80 2.19 -21.13 -13.26
C LEU A 80 3.01 -21.41 -12.00
N ARG A 81 3.87 -22.45 -12.03
CA ARG A 81 4.78 -22.76 -10.91
C ARG A 81 5.76 -21.62 -10.65
N ALA A 82 6.40 -21.13 -11.71
CA ALA A 82 7.32 -19.99 -11.59
C ALA A 82 6.61 -18.74 -11.02
N LEU A 83 5.37 -18.48 -11.42
CA LEU A 83 4.56 -17.40 -10.87
C LEU A 83 4.24 -17.62 -9.38
N CYS A 84 3.91 -18.85 -8.98
CA CYS A 84 3.66 -19.19 -7.58
C CYS A 84 4.91 -18.99 -6.71
N ASP A 85 6.09 -19.33 -7.23
CA ASP A 85 7.36 -19.12 -6.54
C ASP A 85 7.63 -17.63 -6.31
N VAL A 86 7.39 -16.79 -7.33
CA VAL A 86 7.57 -15.33 -7.25
C VAL A 86 6.58 -14.68 -6.29
N LEU A 87 5.32 -15.13 -6.30
CA LEU A 87 4.24 -14.55 -5.47
C LEU A 87 4.08 -15.25 -4.12
N HIS A 88 4.95 -16.21 -3.80
CA HIS A 88 4.91 -17.03 -2.59
C HIS A 88 3.53 -17.64 -2.33
N SER A 89 2.91 -18.18 -3.38
CA SER A 89 1.62 -18.88 -3.34
C SER A 89 1.81 -20.39 -3.40
N GLU A 90 0.88 -21.15 -2.83
CA GLU A 90 0.95 -22.63 -2.81
C GLU A 90 0.76 -23.22 -4.22
N PRO A 91 1.79 -23.85 -4.83
CA PRO A 91 1.75 -24.29 -6.22
C PRO A 91 0.73 -25.41 -6.46
N THR A 92 0.47 -26.25 -5.45
CA THR A 92 -0.47 -27.38 -5.56
C THR A 92 -1.91 -26.90 -5.70
N GLU A 93 -2.31 -25.98 -4.82
CA GLU A 93 -3.66 -25.39 -4.83
C GLU A 93 -3.86 -24.50 -6.05
N ALA A 94 -2.83 -23.74 -6.45
CA ALA A 94 -2.85 -22.95 -7.67
C ALA A 94 -3.02 -23.80 -8.91
N HIS A 95 -2.34 -24.96 -9.01
CA HIS A 95 -2.49 -25.87 -10.14
C HIS A 95 -3.89 -26.47 -10.25
N LEU A 96 -4.47 -26.91 -9.13
CA LEU A 96 -5.85 -27.43 -9.09
C LEU A 96 -6.84 -26.34 -9.50
N GLY A 97 -6.71 -25.14 -8.94
CA GLY A 97 -7.55 -24.00 -9.28
C GLY A 97 -7.38 -23.54 -10.74
N PHE A 98 -6.16 -23.59 -11.28
CA PHE A 98 -5.90 -23.25 -12.68
C PHE A 98 -6.54 -24.26 -13.63
N THR A 99 -6.47 -25.56 -13.32
CA THR A 99 -7.08 -26.61 -14.15
C THR A 99 -8.60 -26.44 -14.21
N GLU A 100 -9.25 -26.16 -13.09
CA GLU A 100 -10.69 -25.87 -13.03
C GLU A 100 -11.04 -24.55 -13.76
N TYR A 101 -10.22 -23.52 -13.58
CA TYR A 101 -10.38 -22.24 -14.27
C TYR A 101 -10.28 -22.40 -15.80
N LYS A 102 -9.29 -23.15 -16.29
CA LYS A 102 -9.11 -23.46 -17.72
C LYS A 102 -10.27 -24.31 -18.26
N ALA A 103 -10.72 -25.33 -17.52
CA ALA A 103 -11.88 -26.14 -17.89
C ALA A 103 -13.17 -25.30 -18.01
N SER A 104 -13.31 -24.23 -17.23
CA SER A 104 -14.44 -23.30 -17.32
C SER A 104 -14.34 -22.28 -18.47
N GLY A 105 -13.24 -22.29 -19.23
CA GLY A 105 -12.93 -21.27 -20.24
C GLY A 105 -12.72 -19.88 -19.63
N GLY A 106 -12.21 -19.79 -18.40
CA GLY A 106 -11.97 -18.53 -17.71
C GLY A 106 -13.22 -17.86 -17.11
N ARG A 107 -14.37 -18.54 -17.14
CA ARG A 107 -15.66 -17.95 -16.70
C ARG A 107 -15.89 -18.02 -15.20
N ASN A 108 -15.31 -19.02 -14.53
CA ASN A 108 -15.52 -19.23 -13.10
C ASN A 108 -14.18 -19.29 -12.38
N ILE A 109 -13.93 -18.34 -11.47
CA ILE A 109 -12.69 -18.24 -10.70
C ILE A 109 -12.78 -19.15 -9.46
N PRO A 110 -12.01 -20.24 -9.39
CA PRO A 110 -12.04 -21.14 -8.24
C PRO A 110 -11.42 -20.51 -6.99
N ASN A 111 -11.92 -20.89 -5.81
CA ASN A 111 -11.41 -20.37 -4.54
C ASN A 111 -9.91 -20.61 -4.36
N LYS A 112 -9.41 -21.74 -4.87
CA LYS A 112 -7.99 -22.13 -4.80
C LYS A 112 -7.07 -21.23 -5.64
N LEU A 113 -7.59 -20.64 -6.72
CA LEU A 113 -6.85 -19.73 -7.60
C LEU A 113 -6.97 -18.26 -7.18
N ARG A 114 -8.01 -17.93 -6.39
CA ARG A 114 -8.34 -16.55 -6.00
C ARG A 114 -7.16 -15.81 -5.35
N SER A 115 -6.43 -16.47 -4.46
CA SER A 115 -5.29 -15.85 -3.77
C SER A 115 -4.19 -15.44 -4.74
N LEU A 116 -3.93 -16.26 -5.76
CA LEU A 116 -2.92 -15.99 -6.78
C LEU A 116 -3.36 -14.83 -7.70
N LEU A 117 -4.62 -14.86 -8.15
CA LEU A 117 -5.19 -13.78 -8.96
C LEU A 117 -5.19 -12.45 -8.22
N MET A 118 -5.62 -12.45 -6.95
CA MET A 118 -5.55 -11.25 -6.11
C MET A 118 -4.11 -10.75 -5.96
N ALA A 119 -3.14 -11.65 -5.77
CA ALA A 119 -1.74 -11.25 -5.69
C ALA A 119 -1.26 -10.58 -6.98
N VAL A 120 -1.60 -11.14 -8.15
CA VAL A 120 -1.30 -10.54 -9.45
C VAL A 120 -1.99 -9.18 -9.63
N ASP A 121 -3.27 -9.08 -9.30
CA ASP A 121 -4.03 -7.82 -9.39
C ASP A 121 -3.51 -6.73 -8.44
N THR A 122 -2.89 -7.12 -7.33
CA THR A 122 -2.27 -6.19 -6.37
C THR A 122 -0.87 -5.71 -6.78
N LEU A 123 -0.22 -6.36 -7.75
CA LEU A 123 1.03 -5.85 -8.31
C LEU A 123 0.71 -4.60 -9.12
N SER A 124 0.91 -3.45 -8.46
CA SER A 124 0.42 -2.13 -8.85
C SER A 124 0.41 -1.88 -10.37
N PRO A 125 -0.69 -1.34 -10.92
CA PRO A 125 -0.73 -0.89 -12.30
C PRO A 125 0.15 0.37 -12.41
N SER A 126 1.40 0.20 -12.84
CA SER A 126 2.32 1.27 -13.24
C SER A 126 2.81 2.23 -12.13
N ASN A 127 4.01 2.78 -12.34
CA ASN A 127 4.58 3.86 -11.52
C ASN A 127 3.71 5.13 -11.51
N ALA A 128 2.81 5.28 -12.49
CA ALA A 128 1.94 6.43 -12.64
C ALA A 128 1.04 6.67 -11.41
N ASP A 129 0.52 5.61 -10.78
CA ASP A 129 -0.32 5.75 -9.59
C ASP A 129 0.50 6.16 -8.36
N CYS A 130 1.75 5.67 -8.26
CA CYS A 130 2.70 6.13 -7.23
C CYS A 130 3.06 7.62 -7.43
N GLU A 131 3.33 8.05 -8.66
CA GLU A 131 3.63 9.44 -9.00
C GLU A 131 2.46 10.38 -8.67
N ARG A 132 1.21 9.95 -8.92
CA ARG A 132 0.01 10.67 -8.47
C ARG A 132 -0.05 10.81 -6.95
N GLY A 133 0.31 9.75 -6.22
CA GLY A 133 0.43 9.77 -4.75
C GLY A 133 1.46 10.77 -4.25
N PHE A 134 2.66 10.81 -4.84
CA PHE A 134 3.70 11.77 -4.50
C PHE A 134 3.32 13.21 -4.86
N SER A 135 2.71 13.43 -6.03
CA SER A 135 2.19 14.75 -6.40
C SER A 135 1.13 15.25 -5.42
N THR A 136 0.28 14.35 -4.94
CA THR A 136 -0.73 14.66 -3.91
C THR A 136 -0.08 14.99 -2.57
N MET A 137 1.01 14.29 -2.22
CA MET A 137 1.81 14.59 -1.03
C MET A 137 2.38 16.00 -1.05
N ASN A 138 2.88 16.46 -2.20
CA ASN A 138 3.41 17.83 -2.34
C ASN A 138 2.36 18.91 -2.06
N ASN A 139 1.07 18.63 -2.33
CA ASN A 139 -0.02 19.55 -1.99
C ASN A 139 -0.36 19.56 -0.48
N ILE A 140 -0.09 18.45 0.22
CA ILE A 140 -0.39 18.28 1.65
C ILE A 140 0.76 18.81 2.51
N ILE A 141 1.99 18.43 2.17
CA ILE A 141 3.22 18.80 2.87
C ILE A 141 3.86 19.95 2.07
N THR A 142 3.50 21.17 2.44
CA THR A 142 4.11 22.39 1.91
C THR A 142 4.99 23.04 2.97
N GLU A 143 5.86 23.97 2.59
CA GLU A 143 6.72 24.70 3.54
C GLU A 143 5.91 25.32 4.71
N TYR A 144 4.73 25.86 4.41
CA TYR A 144 3.80 26.41 5.39
C TYR A 144 3.04 25.35 6.22
N ARG A 145 2.86 24.13 5.70
CA ARG A 145 2.20 22.99 6.37
C ARG A 145 3.17 21.94 6.92
N SER A 146 4.45 22.28 7.01
CA SER A 146 5.57 21.42 7.44
C SER A 146 5.44 20.85 8.87
N LYS A 147 4.51 21.35 9.67
CA LYS A 147 4.25 20.90 11.06
C LYS A 147 3.19 19.79 11.19
N LEU A 148 2.69 19.24 10.08
CA LEU A 148 1.79 18.08 10.16
C LEU A 148 2.53 16.88 10.73
N THR A 149 1.93 16.20 11.71
CA THR A 149 2.45 14.92 12.19
C THR A 149 2.36 13.88 11.07
N THR A 150 3.25 12.89 11.06
CA THR A 150 3.24 11.78 10.10
C THR A 150 1.87 11.10 10.02
N LYS A 151 1.22 10.91 11.18
CA LYS A 151 -0.14 10.35 11.26
C LYS A 151 -1.16 11.20 10.51
N ASN A 152 -1.11 12.52 10.66
CA ASN A 152 -2.05 13.42 10.00
C ASN A 152 -1.76 13.53 8.50
N ALA A 153 -0.48 13.55 8.10
CA ALA A 153 -0.08 13.53 6.70
C ALA A 153 -0.56 12.25 6.00
N ALA A 154 -0.37 11.08 6.64
CA ALA A 154 -0.85 9.80 6.14
C ALA A 154 -2.38 9.75 6.01
N ASN A 155 -3.12 10.26 7.00
CA ASN A 155 -4.58 10.34 6.93
C ASN A 155 -5.06 11.25 5.78
N LEU A 156 -4.41 12.38 5.54
CA LEU A 156 -4.75 13.28 4.43
C LEU A 156 -4.43 12.68 3.06
N LEU A 157 -3.31 11.95 2.95
CA LEU A 157 -2.98 11.18 1.76
C LEU A 157 -4.04 10.12 1.47
N PHE A 158 -4.42 9.35 2.49
CA PHE A 158 -5.47 8.34 2.36
C PHE A 158 -6.79 8.96 1.89
N ILE A 159 -7.24 10.04 2.53
CA ILE A 159 -8.46 10.75 2.11
C ILE A 159 -8.34 11.27 0.67
N SER A 160 -7.17 11.77 0.26
CA SER A 160 -7.00 12.29 -1.10
C SER A 160 -6.96 11.19 -2.16
N SER A 161 -6.47 9.99 -1.81
CA SER A 161 -6.37 8.86 -2.73
C SER A 161 -7.65 8.03 -2.84
N VAL A 162 -8.34 7.78 -1.72
CA VAL A 162 -9.52 6.88 -1.69
C VAL A 162 -10.79 7.53 -1.18
N GLY A 163 -10.74 8.81 -0.79
CA GLY A 163 -11.90 9.52 -0.29
C GLY A 163 -12.94 9.79 -1.40
N PRO A 164 -14.21 9.97 -1.03
CA PRO A 164 -15.24 10.35 -1.97
C PRO A 164 -14.92 11.73 -2.60
N PRO A 165 -15.33 11.98 -3.85
CA PRO A 165 -15.23 13.31 -4.45
C PRO A 165 -15.87 14.36 -3.54
N CYS A 166 -15.29 15.56 -3.43
CA CYS A 166 -15.81 16.61 -2.54
C CYS A 166 -17.30 16.91 -2.73
N ARG A 167 -17.84 16.73 -3.94
CA ARG A 167 -19.26 16.94 -4.27
C ARG A 167 -20.20 15.89 -3.65
N GLN A 168 -19.66 14.71 -3.34
CA GLN A 168 -20.40 13.58 -2.76
C GLN A 168 -20.13 13.42 -1.26
N TRP A 169 -19.22 14.21 -0.71
CA TRP A 169 -18.89 14.16 0.71
C TRP A 169 -19.88 14.99 1.52
N ASP A 170 -20.58 14.34 2.47
CA ASP A 170 -21.40 15.02 3.47
C ASP A 170 -20.57 15.36 4.73
N PRO A 171 -20.28 16.64 4.99
CA PRO A 171 -19.51 17.05 6.16
C PRO A 171 -20.34 17.05 7.45
N LEU A 172 -21.67 17.04 7.38
CA LEU A 172 -22.54 17.32 8.53
C LEU A 172 -22.34 16.36 9.71
N PRO A 173 -22.24 15.03 9.53
CA PRO A 173 -22.02 14.10 10.63
C PRO A 173 -20.70 14.40 11.36
N TYR A 174 -19.63 14.66 10.61
CA TYR A 174 -18.32 14.94 11.16
C TYR A 174 -18.29 16.26 11.94
N VAL A 175 -18.90 17.32 11.41
CA VAL A 175 -18.98 18.63 12.08
C VAL A 175 -19.75 18.51 13.39
N LYS A 176 -20.87 17.78 13.39
CA LYS A 176 -21.66 17.52 14.62
C LYS A 176 -20.83 16.77 15.67
N THR A 177 -20.13 15.70 15.29
CA THR A 177 -19.24 14.98 16.22
C THR A 177 -18.08 15.84 16.70
N TRP A 178 -17.49 16.66 15.84
CA TRP A 178 -16.40 17.57 16.18
C TRP A 178 -16.83 18.59 17.24
N LEU A 179 -17.97 19.24 17.02
CA LEU A 179 -18.57 20.19 17.96
C LEU A 179 -19.00 19.50 19.26
N GLY A 180 -19.59 18.30 19.19
CA GLY A 180 -19.98 17.50 20.35
C GLY A 180 -18.80 17.11 21.24
N LYS A 181 -17.60 16.96 20.67
CA LYS A 181 -16.34 16.74 21.41
C LYS A 181 -15.74 18.03 21.99
N GLY A 182 -16.48 19.14 21.98
CA GLY A 182 -16.03 20.44 22.50
C GLY A 182 -14.96 21.12 21.66
N ARG A 183 -14.67 20.61 20.46
CA ARG A 183 -13.66 21.20 19.58
C ARG A 183 -14.27 22.39 18.85
N ARG A 184 -13.67 23.55 19.01
CA ARG A 184 -14.10 24.83 18.41
C ARG A 184 -13.11 25.27 17.36
N ALA A 185 -13.53 26.19 16.49
CA ALA A 185 -12.62 26.85 15.56
C ALA A 185 -11.56 27.65 16.33
N ALA A 186 -10.35 27.77 15.76
CA ALA A 186 -9.22 28.42 16.43
C ALA A 186 -9.53 29.86 16.89
N HIS A 187 -10.30 30.61 16.11
CA HIS A 187 -10.74 31.97 16.44
C HIS A 187 -11.69 32.03 17.65
N GLN A 188 -12.51 31.00 17.87
CA GLN A 188 -13.44 30.94 19.01
C GLN A 188 -12.70 30.57 20.31
N ARG A 189 -11.57 29.88 20.22
CA ARG A 189 -10.77 29.49 21.39
C ARG A 189 -10.08 30.70 22.04
N ALA A 190 -9.64 31.66 21.24
CA ALA A 190 -9.07 32.92 21.72
C ALA A 190 -10.12 33.79 22.44
N ALA A 191 -11.33 33.90 21.89
CA ALA A 191 -12.43 34.65 22.49
C ALA A 191 -12.90 34.03 23.83
N TRP A 192 -12.91 32.70 23.94
CA TRP A 192 -13.31 32.02 25.17
C TRP A 192 -12.30 32.21 26.31
N LEU A 193 -11.00 32.11 26.01
CA LEU A 193 -9.93 32.37 26.98
C LEU A 193 -9.92 33.83 27.44
N ALA A 194 -10.14 34.78 26.53
CA ALA A 194 -10.28 36.20 26.87
C ALA A 194 -11.53 36.48 27.73
N GLY A 195 -12.64 35.78 27.47
CA GLY A 195 -13.87 35.88 28.26
C GLY A 195 -13.76 35.31 29.67
N THR A 196 -13.02 34.20 29.85
CA THR A 196 -12.79 33.63 31.19
C THR A 196 -11.82 34.47 32.03
N GLN A 197 -10.86 35.16 31.40
CA GLN A 197 -9.98 36.11 32.08
C GLN A 197 -10.76 37.31 32.63
N LYS A 198 -11.70 37.87 31.84
CA LYS A 198 -12.57 38.97 32.27
C LYS A 198 -13.51 38.58 33.41
N ARG A 199 -14.11 37.39 33.38
CA ARG A 199 -15.05 36.95 34.44
C ARG A 199 -14.37 36.66 35.78
N ARG A 200 -13.09 36.27 35.80
CA ARG A 200 -12.34 36.12 37.06
C ARG A 200 -11.96 37.45 37.70
N ALA A 201 -11.82 38.52 36.92
CA ALA A 201 -11.53 39.86 37.45
C ALA A 201 -12.75 40.55 38.08
N THR A 202 -13.98 40.17 37.68
CA THR A 202 -15.22 40.78 38.21
C THR A 202 -15.75 40.10 39.48
N LEU A 203 -15.19 38.94 39.87
CA LEU A 203 -15.55 38.21 41.10
C LEU A 203 -14.53 38.42 42.24
N ALA A 204 -13.59 39.36 42.08
CA ALA A 204 -12.53 39.67 43.04
C ALA A 204 -12.58 41.14 43.55
N LEU A 205 -13.78 41.74 43.52
CA LEU A 205 -14.14 42.99 44.20
C LEU A 205 -15.40 42.72 45.02
#